data_AF-A0A9E1VQK1-F1
#
_entry.id   AF-A0A9E1VQK1-F1
#
_cell.length_a   1.000
_cell.length_b   1.000
_cell.length_c   1.000
_cell.angle_alpha   90.00
_cell.angle_beta   90.00
_cell.angle_gamma   90.00
#
_symmetry.space_group_name_H-M   'P 1'
#
loop_
_entity.id
_entity.type
_entity.pdbx_description
1 polymer ?
#
loop_
_entity_poly.entity_id
_entity_poly.type
_entity_poly.pdbx_seq_one_letter_code
_entity_poly.pdbx_strand_id
1 'polypeptide(L)'
;DFSTEINRLISKDVLDVVIVHSAELLENLLSQTAPTNLFTLKLLTLLVPSERIRLLAKSLGFKKIICSPSASTEQMVSMIHECYSNQL
;
A
#
# COMPACT_ATOMS: atom_id res chain seq x y z
N ASP A 1 16.53 11.73 3.45
CA ASP A 1 15.83 11.75 2.16
C ASP A 1 14.74 10.67 2.18
N PHE A 2 13.49 11.02 1.87
CA PHE A 2 12.37 10.09 1.93
C PHE A 2 12.48 8.99 0.88
N SER A 3 12.96 9.30 -0.33
CA SER A 3 13.14 8.31 -1.39
C SER A 3 14.12 7.22 -0.96
N THR A 4 15.27 7.61 -0.43
CA THR A 4 16.29 6.65 0.07
C THR A 4 15.71 5.69 1.11
N GLU A 5 14.95 6.22 2.08
CA GLU A 5 14.40 5.40 3.17
C GLU A 5 13.26 4.47 2.68
N ILE A 6 12.36 4.97 1.83
CA ILE A 6 11.30 4.16 1.20
C ILE A 6 11.92 2.96 0.47
N ASN A 7 12.93 3.23 -0.37
CA ASN A 7 13.60 2.18 -1.12
C ASN A 7 14.33 1.19 -0.20
N ARG A 8 14.97 1.67 0.86
CA ARG A 8 15.63 0.81 1.85
C ARG A 8 14.63 -0.14 2.54
N LEU A 9 13.44 0.36 2.91
CA LEU A 9 12.42 -0.44 3.58
C LEU A 9 11.82 -1.50 2.64
N ILE A 10 11.50 -1.11 1.40
CA ILE A 10 10.99 -2.06 0.38
C ILE A 10 12.04 -3.15 0.09
N SER A 11 13.32 -2.79 -0.04
CA SER A 11 14.38 -3.74 -0.38
C SER A 11 14.70 -4.72 0.74
N LYS A 12 14.43 -4.36 2.00
CA LYS A 12 14.71 -5.22 3.16
C LYS A 12 13.61 -6.25 3.44
N ASP A 13 12.51 -6.21 2.70
CA ASP A 13 11.37 -7.12 2.87
C ASP A 13 10.82 -7.11 4.32
N VAL A 14 10.86 -5.95 4.97
CA VAL A 14 10.38 -5.73 6.36
C VAL A 14 9.01 -5.08 6.41
N LEU A 15 8.37 -4.88 5.25
CA LEU A 15 7.07 -4.22 5.13
C LEU A 15 6.04 -5.26 4.70
N ASP A 16 5.02 -5.47 5.53
CA ASP A 16 3.90 -6.36 5.16
C ASP A 16 2.75 -5.59 4.49
N VAL A 17 2.50 -4.35 4.96
CA VAL A 17 1.40 -3.51 4.51
C VAL A 17 1.89 -2.09 4.23
N VAL A 18 1.41 -1.52 3.12
CA VAL A 18 1.54 -0.11 2.79
C VAL A 18 0.16 0.54 2.84
N ILE A 19 0.04 1.66 3.54
CA ILE A 19 -1.23 2.38 3.69
C ILE A 19 -1.16 3.68 2.89
N VAL A 20 -2.16 3.92 2.03
CA VAL A 20 -2.23 5.12 1.22
C VAL A 20 -3.61 5.75 1.32
N HIS A 21 -3.67 7.01 1.75
CA HIS A 21 -4.93 7.73 2.00
C HIS A 21 -5.49 8.46 0.76
N SER A 22 -4.69 8.65 -0.30
CA SER A 22 -5.13 9.38 -1.49
C SER A 22 -4.46 8.89 -2.77
N ALA A 23 -5.01 9.26 -3.93
CA ALA A 23 -4.42 8.91 -5.22
C ALA A 23 -3.07 9.61 -5.42
N GLU A 24 -2.97 10.88 -5.00
CA GLU A 24 -1.76 11.69 -5.08
C GLU A 24 -0.63 11.08 -4.26
N LEU A 25 -0.94 10.54 -3.08
CA LEU A 25 0.05 9.86 -2.25
C LEU A 25 0.51 8.54 -2.88
N LEU A 26 -0.37 7.81 -3.57
CA LEU A 26 0.00 6.61 -4.32
C LEU A 26 0.96 6.95 -5.46
N GLU A 27 0.65 7.98 -6.23
CA GLU A 27 1.49 8.45 -7.33
C GLU A 27 2.84 8.95 -6.83
N ASN A 28 2.85 9.73 -5.73
CA ASN A 28 4.09 10.17 -5.10
C ASN A 28 4.92 8.98 -4.58
N LEU A 29 4.30 7.97 -3.96
CA LEU A 29 5.03 6.78 -3.54
C LEU A 29 5.71 6.09 -4.73
N LEU A 30 5.01 5.97 -5.85
CA LEU A 30 5.57 5.38 -7.07
C LEU A 30 6.71 6.23 -7.65
N SER A 31 6.59 7.57 -7.66
CA SER A 31 7.65 8.44 -8.16
C SER A 31 8.90 8.44 -7.27
N GLN A 32 8.75 8.17 -5.97
CA GLN A 32 9.86 8.08 -5.03
C GLN A 32 10.50 6.68 -4.99
N THR A 33 9.87 5.67 -5.59
CA THR A 33 10.35 4.28 -5.58
C THR A 33 11.24 4.01 -6.79
N ALA A 34 12.44 3.48 -6.53
CA ALA A 34 13.38 3.11 -7.57
C ALA A 34 12.79 2.00 -8.46
N PRO A 35 13.10 1.98 -9.77
CA PRO A 35 12.55 0.99 -10.69
C PRO A 35 12.74 -0.47 -10.26
N THR A 36 13.87 -0.78 -9.60
CA THR A 36 14.18 -2.12 -9.08
C THR A 36 13.23 -2.57 -7.96
N ASN A 37 12.64 -1.62 -7.23
CA ASN A 37 11.78 -1.88 -6.07
C ASN A 37 10.29 -1.80 -6.41
N LEU A 38 9.92 -1.29 -7.59
CA LEU A 38 8.52 -1.17 -8.01
C LEU A 38 7.82 -2.53 -8.10
N PHE A 39 8.54 -3.57 -8.51
CA PHE A 39 7.99 -4.92 -8.56
C PHE A 39 7.64 -5.41 -7.15
N THR A 40 8.58 -5.34 -6.21
CA THR A 40 8.39 -5.71 -4.81
C THR A 40 7.26 -4.91 -4.17
N LEU A 41 7.24 -3.59 -4.36
CA LEU A 41 6.18 -2.72 -3.85
C LEU A 41 4.78 -3.17 -4.30
N LYS A 42 4.62 -3.57 -5.56
CA LYS A 42 3.33 -4.01 -6.12
C LYS A 42 2.87 -5.40 -5.63
N LEU A 43 3.77 -6.16 -5.01
CA LEU A 43 3.45 -7.44 -4.37
C LEU A 43 3.01 -7.28 -2.91
N LEU A 44 3.36 -6.15 -2.27
CA LEU A 44 2.92 -5.83 -0.92
C LEU A 44 1.41 -5.63 -0.85
N THR A 45 0.87 -5.84 0.35
CA THR A 45 -0.52 -5.53 0.64
C THR A 45 -0.70 -4.02 0.69
N LEU A 46 -1.54 -3.47 -0.18
CA LEU A 46 -1.89 -2.05 -0.21
C LEU A 46 -3.26 -1.84 0.45
N LEU A 47 -3.31 -1.00 1.50
CA LEU A 47 -4.56 -0.56 2.11
C LEU A 47 -4.94 0.84 1.62
N VAL A 48 -6.17 0.98 1.11
CA VAL A 48 -6.69 2.23 0.56
C VAL A 48 -8.08 2.55 1.11
N PRO A 49 -8.49 3.83 1.22
CA PRO A 49 -9.76 4.21 1.86
C PRO A 49 -10.96 4.27 0.92
N SER A 50 -10.84 3.87 -0.35
CA SER A 50 -11.97 3.90 -1.29
C SER A 50 -11.78 3.01 -2.53
N GLU A 51 -12.90 2.62 -3.16
CA GLU A 51 -12.92 1.96 -4.47
C GLU A 51 -12.09 2.68 -5.51
N ARG A 52 -12.23 4.01 -5.56
CA ARG A 52 -11.60 4.82 -6.59
C ARG A 52 -10.08 4.60 -6.59
N ILE A 53 -9.49 4.61 -5.39
CA ILE A 53 -8.06 4.38 -5.22
C ILE A 53 -7.73 2.90 -5.45
N ARG A 54 -8.60 1.95 -5.07
CA ARG A 54 -8.39 0.53 -5.36
C ARG A 54 -8.32 0.26 -6.86
N LEU A 55 -9.22 0.83 -7.65
CA LEU A 55 -9.23 0.68 -9.10
C LEU A 55 -7.96 1.27 -9.73
N LEU A 56 -7.54 2.45 -9.25
CA LEU A 56 -6.29 3.07 -9.66
C LEU A 56 -5.09 2.15 -9.35
N ALA A 57 -4.96 1.68 -8.10
CA ALA A 57 -3.88 0.78 -7.69
C ALA A 57 -3.88 -0.53 -8.50
N LYS A 58 -5.06 -1.09 -8.81
CA LYS A 58 -5.19 -2.27 -9.66
C LYS A 58 -4.69 -1.99 -11.08
N SER A 59 -5.02 -0.83 -11.66
CA SER A 59 -4.53 -0.42 -12.98
C SER A 59 -3.01 -0.21 -13.00
N LEU A 60 -2.43 0.19 -11.87
CA LEU A 60 -0.99 0.36 -11.69
C LEU A 60 -0.25 -0.96 -11.43
N GLY A 61 -0.97 -2.07 -11.29
CA GLY A 61 -0.43 -3.42 -11.21
C GLY A 61 -0.24 -3.98 -9.80
N PHE A 62 -0.77 -3.32 -8.76
CA PHE A 62 -0.80 -3.86 -7.40
C PHE A 62 -1.63 -5.14 -7.36
N LYS A 63 -1.14 -6.15 -6.64
CA LYS A 63 -1.76 -7.49 -6.61
C LYS A 63 -2.68 -7.71 -5.41
N LYS A 64 -2.29 -7.20 -4.24
CA LYS A 64 -3.02 -7.36 -2.98
C LYS A 64 -3.51 -5.99 -2.54
N ILE A 65 -4.82 -5.73 -2.65
CA ILE A 65 -5.39 -4.42 -2.29
C ILE A 65 -6.58 -4.63 -1.36
N ILE A 66 -6.47 -4.06 -0.17
CA ILE A 66 -7.55 -4.00 0.83
C ILE A 66 -8.19 -2.62 0.73
N CYS A 67 -9.51 -2.58 0.67
CA CYS A 67 -10.27 -1.32 0.68
C CYS A 67 -10.94 -1.17 2.04
N SER A 68 -10.59 -0.10 2.75
CA SER A 68 -11.31 0.32 3.94
C SER A 68 -12.61 1.03 3.56
N PRO A 69 -13.70 0.87 4.32
CA PRO A 69 -14.95 1.60 4.11
C PRO A 69 -14.82 3.10 4.41
N SER A 70 -13.78 3.51 5.12
CA SER A 70 -13.48 4.92 5.39
C SER A 70 -11.98 5.20 5.51
N ALA A 71 -11.60 6.48 5.49
CA ALA A 71 -10.24 6.94 5.75
C ALA A 71 -9.94 7.13 7.26
N SER A 72 -10.85 6.73 8.15
CA SER A 72 -10.60 6.85 9.60
C SER A 72 -9.52 5.84 10.00
N THR A 73 -8.59 6.27 10.85
CA THR A 73 -7.48 5.43 11.33
C THR A 73 -8.01 4.15 11.97
N GLU A 74 -9.08 4.24 12.76
CA GLU A 74 -9.68 3.09 13.46
C GLU A 74 -10.20 2.05 12.48
N GLN A 75 -10.90 2.49 11.42
CA GLN A 75 -11.43 1.60 10.39
C GLN A 75 -10.31 0.98 9.58
N MET A 76 -9.31 1.77 9.19
CA MET A 76 -8.15 1.26 8.45
C MET A 76 -7.36 0.23 9.27
N VAL A 77 -7.16 0.46 10.57
CA VAL A 77 -6.51 -0.51 11.48
C VAL A 77 -7.38 -1.75 11.68
N SER A 78 -8.69 -1.61 11.85
CA SER A 78 -9.62 -2.74 11.96
C SER A 78 -9.56 -3.65 10.73
N MET A 79 -9.51 -3.07 9.54
CA MET A 79 -9.38 -3.82 8.28
C MET A 79 -8.07 -4.61 8.21
N ILE A 80 -6.96 -4.06 8.72
CA ILE A 80 -5.70 -4.80 8.83
C ILE A 80 -5.90 -5.97 9.79
N HIS A 81 -6.45 -5.72 10.99
CA HIS A 81 -6.66 -6.78 11.97
C HIS A 81 -7.52 -7.93 11.43
N GLU A 82 -8.62 -7.62 10.74
CA GLU A 82 -9.48 -8.63 10.10
C GLU A 82 -8.74 -9.42 9.01
N CYS A 83 -7.95 -8.74 8.16
CA CYS A 83 -7.23 -9.41 7.08
C CYS A 83 -6.15 -10.37 7.59
N TYR A 84 -5.47 -10.03 8.70
CA TYR A 84 -4.45 -10.89 9.29
C TYR A 84 -5.05 -11.97 10.21
N SER A 85 -6.19 -11.71 10.85
CA SER A 85 -6.88 -12.70 11.68
C SER A 85 -7.56 -13.79 10.85
N ASN A 86 -8.05 -13.46 9.65
CA ASN A 86 -8.68 -14.42 8.73
C ASN A 86 -7.68 -15.22 7.87
N GLN A 87 -6.38 -15.01 8.05
CA GLN A 87 -5.31 -15.75 7.37
C GLN A 87 -4.66 -16.83 8.26
N LEU A 88 -5.17 -17.04 9.48
CA LEU A 88 -4.85 -18.15 10.41
C LEU A 88 -5.97 -19.19 10.40
#